data_AF-A0A7G5M270-F1
#
_entry.id   AF-A0A7G5M270-F1
#
_cell.length_a   1.000
_cell.length_b   1.000
_cell.length_c   1.000
_cell.angle_alpha   90.00
_cell.angle_beta   90.00
_cell.angle_gamma   90.00
#
_symmetry.space_group_name_H-M   'P 1'
#
loop_
_entity.id
_entity.type
_entity.pdbx_description
1 polymer ?
#
loop_
_entity_poly.entity_id
_entity_poly.type
_entity_poly.pdbx_seq_one_letter_code
_entity_poly.pdbx_strand_id
1 'polypeptide(L)'
;MVAGDRTLPPAYAHPHASEEARRIAEDGLILRTQVGSGVHGTAISGQDDRDEMGICLEPQSFVTGLARVPSGLDARARLRFEQYERHTVWDQPGGLANRSDAGDLDVIVYAARKWCRLAVSGNPTVLLVLFVPDEEVVFRDEAGAELVANAHRFVSRLAAGRILGYLRAQRAAMTGGVGTHTNRPELAARHGYYTKVAMHALRLGLQGVELMTEGRLTLPVPDEDGAYLRAVRRGEVAQADVLDRIDRAEARLVALSTRTTVPAEPDRRWVDEWLHRSHVAYWDRTR
;
A
#
# COMPACT_ATOMS: atom_id res chain seq x y z
N MET A 1 0.47 17.33 5.50
CA MET A 1 -0.89 17.68 6.00
C MET A 1 -1.97 17.00 5.17
N VAL A 2 -2.99 16.37 5.78
CA VAL A 2 -4.16 15.83 5.07
C VAL A 2 -5.03 17.00 4.58
N ALA A 3 -5.30 17.10 3.29
CA ALA A 3 -6.16 18.15 2.75
C ALA A 3 -7.64 17.81 2.98
N GLY A 4 -8.49 18.84 3.18
CA GLY A 4 -9.94 18.68 3.38
C GLY A 4 -10.42 18.83 4.83
N ASP A 5 -11.73 18.69 5.04
CA ASP A 5 -12.34 18.65 6.37
C ASP A 5 -11.81 17.42 7.14
N ARG A 6 -11.34 17.65 8.36
CA ARG A 6 -10.73 16.61 9.20
C ARG A 6 -11.62 16.23 10.37
N THR A 7 -12.80 16.85 10.48
CA THR A 7 -13.75 16.54 11.53
C THR A 7 -14.36 15.18 11.27
N LEU A 8 -14.14 14.29 12.22
CA LEU A 8 -14.76 12.98 12.22
C LEU A 8 -16.09 13.07 12.96
N PRO A 9 -17.16 12.39 12.50
CA PRO A 9 -18.43 12.39 13.21
C PRO A 9 -18.27 11.91 14.67
N PRO A 10 -19.06 12.43 15.64
CA PRO A 10 -18.89 12.17 17.07
C PRO A 10 -18.91 10.69 17.49
N ALA A 11 -19.41 9.80 16.63
CA ALA A 11 -19.48 8.35 16.82
C ALA A 11 -18.50 7.62 15.89
N TYR A 12 -17.21 7.96 15.96
CA TYR A 12 -16.23 7.37 15.06
C TYR A 12 -15.73 5.99 15.51
N ALA A 13 -16.32 4.94 14.96
CA ALA A 13 -16.03 3.55 15.32
C ALA A 13 -14.89 2.92 14.50
N HIS A 14 -13.69 3.51 14.49
CA HIS A 14 -12.52 2.93 13.80
C HIS A 14 -11.23 2.98 14.64
N PRO A 15 -10.47 1.85 14.74
CA PRO A 15 -9.25 1.74 15.55
C PRO A 15 -8.08 2.61 15.11
N HIS A 16 -8.11 3.13 13.88
CA HIS A 16 -6.98 3.85 13.29
C HIS A 16 -7.30 5.28 12.87
N ALA A 17 -8.37 5.88 13.39
CA ALA A 17 -8.77 7.21 12.92
C ALA A 17 -8.96 8.23 14.04
N SER A 18 -8.64 7.89 15.29
CA SER A 18 -8.79 8.85 16.39
C SER A 18 -8.01 10.14 16.13
N GLU A 19 -8.52 11.26 16.64
CA GLU A 19 -7.87 12.57 16.51
C GLU A 19 -6.43 12.57 17.05
N GLU A 20 -6.16 11.78 18.10
CA GLU A 20 -4.80 11.60 18.63
C GLU A 20 -3.90 10.86 17.64
N ALA A 21 -4.40 9.80 16.98
CA ALA A 21 -3.67 9.10 15.91
C ALA A 21 -3.40 10.01 14.71
N ARG A 22 -4.35 10.88 14.34
CA ARG A 22 -4.18 11.88 13.28
C ARG A 22 -3.03 12.84 13.59
N ARG A 23 -3.00 13.41 14.79
CA ARG A 23 -1.93 14.35 15.20
C ARG A 23 -0.56 13.69 15.12
N ILE A 24 -0.41 12.49 15.68
CA ILE A 24 0.83 11.71 15.60
C ILE A 24 1.25 11.50 14.14
N ALA A 25 0.31 11.11 13.27
CA ALA A 25 0.58 10.87 11.86
C ALA A 25 0.98 12.13 11.08
N GLU A 26 0.33 13.27 11.36
CA GLU A 26 0.62 14.54 10.68
C GLU A 26 1.91 15.19 11.17
N ASP A 27 2.13 15.22 12.48
CA ASP A 27 3.29 15.87 13.11
C ASP A 27 4.59 15.12 12.79
N GLY A 28 4.52 13.79 12.74
CA GLY A 28 5.65 12.92 12.45
C GLY A 28 5.85 12.58 10.97
N LEU A 29 5.04 13.12 10.05
CA LEU A 29 5.05 12.73 8.64
C LEU A 29 6.43 12.97 8.00
N ILE A 30 7.01 11.94 7.38
CA ILE A 30 8.31 12.03 6.67
C ILE A 30 8.18 11.80 5.16
N LEU A 31 7.20 11.01 4.75
CA LEU A 31 6.93 10.67 3.36
C LEU A 31 5.43 10.47 3.18
N ARG A 32 4.88 10.99 2.08
CA ARG A 32 3.53 10.70 1.60
C ARG A 32 3.53 10.72 0.10
N THR A 33 3.00 9.66 -0.50
CA THR A 33 2.89 9.52 -1.95
C THR A 33 1.46 9.22 -2.32
N GLN A 34 1.08 9.58 -3.55
CA GLN A 34 -0.06 8.91 -4.16
C GLN A 34 0.28 7.42 -4.28
N VAL A 35 -0.73 6.57 -4.15
CA VAL A 35 -0.68 5.13 -4.44
C VAL A 35 -1.95 4.76 -5.21
N GLY A 36 -2.20 3.47 -5.40
CA GLY A 36 -3.43 3.02 -6.05
C GLY A 36 -3.35 3.03 -7.57
N SER A 37 -4.52 3.01 -8.22
CA SER A 37 -4.60 2.63 -9.64
C SER A 37 -3.99 3.65 -10.61
N GLY A 38 -3.97 4.94 -10.23
CA GLY A 38 -3.33 6.04 -10.98
C GLY A 38 -1.81 5.88 -11.08
N VAL A 39 -1.13 5.67 -9.95
CA VAL A 39 0.33 5.49 -9.88
C VAL A 39 0.82 4.26 -10.64
N HIS A 40 -0.01 3.23 -10.76
CA HIS A 40 0.30 2.07 -11.58
C HIS A 40 0.04 2.27 -13.08
N GLY A 41 -0.57 3.39 -13.50
CA GLY A 41 -1.00 3.63 -14.88
C GLY A 41 -2.19 2.76 -15.30
N THR A 42 -2.98 2.28 -14.33
CA THR A 42 -4.11 1.35 -14.54
C THR A 42 -5.48 1.98 -14.32
N ALA A 43 -5.51 3.28 -14.03
CA ALA A 43 -6.69 4.12 -13.92
C ALA A 43 -7.57 4.05 -15.18
N ILE A 44 -8.88 4.13 -14.99
CA ILE A 44 -9.85 4.37 -16.07
C ILE A 44 -10.34 5.80 -15.90
N SER A 45 -10.26 6.60 -16.99
CA SER A 45 -10.71 8.00 -17.02
C SER A 45 -12.07 8.19 -16.34
N GLY A 46 -12.12 9.07 -15.33
CA GLY A 46 -13.34 9.42 -14.60
C GLY A 46 -13.72 8.48 -13.44
N GLN A 47 -12.85 7.56 -13.04
CA GLN A 47 -13.07 6.62 -11.92
C GLN A 47 -12.00 6.67 -10.82
N ASP A 48 -11.18 7.72 -10.77
CA ASP A 48 -10.01 7.74 -9.90
C ASP A 48 -10.37 8.24 -8.50
N ASP A 49 -10.43 7.29 -7.57
CA ASP A 49 -10.21 7.52 -6.15
C ASP A 49 -8.73 7.92 -5.95
N ARG A 50 -8.49 8.90 -5.07
CA ARG A 50 -7.14 9.33 -4.72
C ARG A 50 -6.68 8.56 -3.50
N ASP A 51 -5.93 7.49 -3.71
CA ASP A 51 -5.28 6.75 -2.64
C ASP A 51 -3.92 7.37 -2.29
N GLU A 52 -3.61 7.51 -1.01
CA GLU A 52 -2.32 7.98 -0.55
C GLU A 52 -1.77 7.14 0.60
N MET A 53 -0.47 6.88 0.55
CA MET A 53 0.26 6.18 1.61
C MET A 53 1.34 7.08 2.18
N GLY A 54 1.43 7.14 3.50
CA GLY A 54 2.46 7.87 4.21
C GLY A 54 3.18 7.05 5.27
N ILE A 55 4.27 7.62 5.75
CA ILE A 55 5.11 7.12 6.82
C ILE A 55 5.34 8.26 7.81
N CYS A 56 5.16 8.00 9.10
CA CYS A 56 5.43 8.96 10.16
C CYS A 56 6.36 8.41 11.24
N LEU A 57 7.16 9.28 11.86
CA LEU A 57 7.96 8.99 13.04
C LEU A 57 7.11 9.18 14.30
N GLU A 58 7.17 8.23 15.23
CA GLU A 58 6.36 8.26 16.43
C GLU A 58 6.98 9.12 17.55
N PRO A 59 6.19 9.85 18.38
CA PRO A 59 6.71 10.55 19.54
C PRO A 59 7.35 9.59 20.55
N GLN A 60 8.33 10.08 21.33
CA GLN A 60 9.12 9.25 22.27
C GLN A 60 8.23 8.43 23.21
N SER A 61 7.17 9.03 23.75
CA SER A 61 6.24 8.37 24.68
C SER A 61 5.48 7.18 24.07
N PHE A 62 5.35 7.10 22.74
CA PHE A 62 4.74 5.98 22.03
C PHE A 62 5.73 4.89 21.65
N VAL A 63 7.03 5.21 21.58
CA VAL A 63 8.10 4.26 21.27
C VAL A 63 8.68 3.63 22.53
N THR A 64 9.07 4.45 23.50
CA THR A 64 9.73 4.01 24.74
C THR A 64 8.80 4.01 25.96
N GLY A 65 7.65 4.67 25.86
CA GLY A 65 6.69 4.81 26.96
C GLY A 65 5.44 3.94 26.85
N LEU A 66 4.46 4.25 27.71
CA LEU A 66 3.17 3.56 27.77
C LEU A 66 2.05 4.28 27.02
N ALA A 67 2.35 5.34 26.25
CA ALA A 67 1.34 6.10 25.55
C ALA A 67 0.56 5.25 24.53
N ARG A 68 -0.74 5.54 24.38
CA ARG A 68 -1.69 4.79 23.57
C ARG A 68 -2.77 5.73 23.06
N VAL A 69 -3.21 5.51 21.82
CA VAL A 69 -4.33 6.24 21.24
C VAL A 69 -5.67 5.59 21.61
N PRO A 70 -6.78 6.34 21.65
CA PRO A 70 -8.12 5.77 21.76
C PRO A 70 -8.41 4.79 20.63
N SER A 71 -9.14 3.72 20.93
CA SER A 71 -9.51 2.70 19.94
C SER A 71 -10.62 3.15 18.98
N GLY A 72 -11.28 4.28 19.23
CA GLY A 72 -12.48 4.71 18.48
C GLY A 72 -13.72 3.82 18.68
N LEU A 73 -13.55 2.54 18.99
CA LEU A 73 -14.62 1.54 19.16
C LEU A 73 -15.22 1.54 20.56
N ASP A 74 -14.41 1.88 21.57
CA ASP A 74 -14.78 1.93 22.98
C ASP A 74 -14.09 3.14 23.63
N ALA A 75 -14.86 3.93 24.36
CA ALA A 75 -14.39 5.13 25.06
C ALA A 75 -13.24 4.85 26.05
N ARG A 76 -13.09 3.62 26.53
CA ARG A 76 -12.04 3.22 27.48
C ARG A 76 -10.88 2.46 26.85
N ALA A 77 -11.11 1.79 25.71
CA ALA A 77 -10.08 0.97 25.10
C ALA A 77 -8.99 1.83 24.44
N ARG A 78 -7.74 1.41 24.63
CA ARG A 78 -6.54 2.11 24.19
C ARG A 78 -5.67 1.17 23.37
N LEU A 79 -5.16 1.65 22.24
CA LEU A 79 -4.38 0.85 21.28
C LEU A 79 -2.98 1.43 21.10
N ARG A 80 -2.02 0.57 20.73
CA ARG A 80 -0.73 1.05 20.23
C ARG A 80 -0.97 1.79 18.92
N PHE A 81 -0.34 2.94 18.77
CA PHE A 81 -0.32 3.61 17.48
C PHE A 81 0.53 2.80 16.51
N GLU A 82 -0.08 2.37 15.41
CA GLU A 82 0.56 1.57 14.37
C GLU A 82 0.27 2.19 13.00
N GLN A 83 -0.90 2.82 12.82
CA GLN A 83 -1.25 3.58 11.63
C GLN A 83 -2.38 4.57 11.93
N TYR A 84 -2.55 5.52 11.02
CA TYR A 84 -3.70 6.40 10.89
C TYR A 84 -4.39 6.15 9.53
N GLU A 85 -5.72 6.19 9.50
CA GLU A 85 -6.56 6.04 8.30
C GLU A 85 -7.62 7.14 8.23
N ARG A 86 -7.86 7.64 7.02
CA ARG A 86 -8.85 8.68 6.75
C ARG A 86 -9.38 8.55 5.33
N HIS A 87 -10.69 8.38 5.20
CA HIS A 87 -11.41 8.33 3.92
C HIS A 87 -12.45 9.44 3.92
N THR A 88 -12.54 10.26 2.87
CA THR A 88 -13.50 11.39 2.80
C THR A 88 -14.93 10.93 2.77
N VAL A 89 -15.18 9.75 2.20
CA VAL A 89 -16.50 9.16 2.13
C VAL A 89 -17.10 8.89 3.52
N TRP A 90 -16.27 8.78 4.56
CA TRP A 90 -16.71 8.54 5.93
C TRP A 90 -17.38 9.77 6.58
N ASP A 91 -17.28 10.95 5.97
CA ASP A 91 -17.93 12.17 6.46
C ASP A 91 -19.41 12.24 6.02
N GLN A 92 -19.80 11.42 5.04
CA GLN A 92 -21.16 11.38 4.52
C GLN A 92 -22.08 10.54 5.41
N PRO A 93 -23.42 10.75 5.36
CA PRO A 93 -24.38 9.85 6.00
C PRO A 93 -24.09 8.39 5.63
N GLY A 94 -24.03 7.51 6.63
CA GLY A 94 -23.57 6.12 6.47
C GLY A 94 -22.16 5.85 7.02
N GLY A 95 -21.33 6.88 7.18
CA GLY A 95 -20.04 6.81 7.86
C GLY A 95 -19.12 5.72 7.31
N LEU A 96 -18.62 4.85 8.19
CA LEU A 96 -17.70 3.75 7.85
C LEU A 96 -18.30 2.70 6.90
N ALA A 97 -19.62 2.66 6.72
CA ALA A 97 -20.26 1.75 5.77
C ALA A 97 -20.15 2.24 4.32
N ASN A 98 -19.80 3.52 4.12
CA ASN A 98 -19.66 4.11 2.80
C ASN A 98 -18.43 3.54 2.08
N ARG A 99 -18.50 3.55 0.75
CA ARG A 99 -17.45 3.05 -0.13
C ARG A 99 -16.88 4.21 -0.92
N SER A 100 -15.56 4.31 -0.98
CA SER A 100 -14.88 5.31 -1.78
C SER A 100 -15.25 5.15 -3.26
N ASP A 101 -15.59 6.27 -3.89
CA ASP A 101 -15.85 6.38 -5.32
C ASP A 101 -14.97 7.51 -5.91
N ALA A 102 -15.15 7.81 -7.20
CA ALA A 102 -14.36 8.80 -7.90
C ALA A 102 -14.42 10.17 -7.20
N GLY A 103 -13.25 10.74 -6.90
CA GLY A 103 -13.12 12.02 -6.20
C GLY A 103 -12.98 11.91 -4.67
N ASP A 104 -13.13 10.72 -4.09
CA ASP A 104 -12.78 10.50 -2.68
C ASP A 104 -11.26 10.43 -2.46
N LEU A 105 -10.83 10.83 -1.27
CA LEU A 105 -9.45 10.75 -0.80
C LEU A 105 -9.34 9.73 0.33
N ASP A 106 -8.51 8.73 0.10
CA ASP A 106 -8.20 7.64 1.02
C ASP A 106 -6.74 7.73 1.45
N VAL A 107 -6.50 7.92 2.74
CA VAL A 107 -5.16 8.16 3.29
C VAL A 107 -4.87 7.12 4.34
N ILE A 108 -3.74 6.44 4.21
CA ILE A 108 -3.15 5.63 5.27
C ILE A 108 -1.74 6.14 5.59
N VAL A 109 -1.46 6.42 6.86
CA VAL A 109 -0.12 6.79 7.33
C VAL A 109 0.33 5.76 8.35
N TYR A 110 1.41 5.04 8.03
CA TYR A 110 1.99 4.05 8.93
C TYR A 110 2.99 4.68 9.89
N ALA A 111 2.99 4.22 11.14
CA ALA A 111 4.15 4.37 12.01
C ALA A 111 5.39 3.78 11.32
N ALA A 112 6.53 4.48 11.34
CA ALA A 112 7.75 4.08 10.64
C ALA A 112 8.20 2.68 11.03
N ARG A 113 8.08 2.35 12.33
CA ARG A 113 8.40 1.01 12.84
C ARG A 113 7.51 -0.09 12.26
N LYS A 114 6.21 0.17 12.08
CA LYS A 114 5.28 -0.76 11.41
C LYS A 114 5.62 -0.89 9.93
N TRP A 115 5.78 0.25 9.26
CA TRP A 115 6.08 0.28 7.82
C TRP A 115 7.37 -0.48 7.52
N CYS A 116 8.46 -0.21 8.25
CA CYS A 116 9.74 -0.91 8.08
C CYS A 116 9.60 -2.42 8.31
N ARG A 117 8.85 -2.85 9.34
CA ARG A 117 8.58 -4.27 9.61
C ARG A 117 7.87 -4.95 8.44
N LEU A 118 6.91 -4.27 7.81
CA LEU A 118 6.20 -4.78 6.63
C LEU A 118 7.12 -4.79 5.39
N ALA A 119 7.88 -3.71 5.17
CA ALA A 119 8.79 -3.56 4.03
C ALA A 119 9.90 -4.62 4.04
N VAL A 120 10.58 -4.83 5.17
CA VAL A 120 11.62 -5.89 5.31
C VAL A 120 11.03 -7.31 5.27
N SER A 121 9.71 -7.46 5.46
CA SER A 121 9.04 -8.75 5.26
C SER A 121 8.67 -9.00 3.80
N GLY A 122 8.95 -8.05 2.89
CA GLY A 122 8.68 -8.14 1.47
C GLY A 122 7.23 -7.83 1.10
N ASN A 123 6.49 -7.06 1.90
CA ASN A 123 5.12 -6.68 1.55
C ASN A 123 5.10 -5.77 0.31
N PRO A 124 4.51 -6.20 -0.81
CA PRO A 124 4.62 -5.46 -2.07
C PRO A 124 3.89 -4.12 -2.03
N THR A 125 2.77 -4.01 -1.32
CA THR A 125 1.98 -2.78 -1.27
C THR A 125 2.74 -1.65 -0.59
N VAL A 126 3.40 -1.94 0.54
CA VAL A 126 4.15 -0.90 1.27
C VAL A 126 5.47 -0.57 0.60
N LEU A 127 6.09 -1.51 -0.12
CA LEU A 127 7.34 -1.27 -0.85
C LEU A 127 7.17 -0.26 -2.00
N LEU A 128 5.96 -0.15 -2.58
CA LEU A 128 5.69 0.75 -3.70
C LEU A 128 6.11 2.19 -3.43
N VAL A 129 5.90 2.69 -2.21
CA VAL A 129 6.19 4.10 -1.85
C VAL A 129 7.65 4.50 -2.05
N LEU A 130 8.57 3.52 -2.09
CA LEU A 130 10.00 3.78 -2.33
C LEU A 130 10.34 3.96 -3.81
N PHE A 131 9.42 3.62 -4.72
CA PHE A 131 9.63 3.62 -6.17
C PHE A 131 8.65 4.56 -6.89
N VAL A 132 7.81 5.30 -6.15
CA VAL A 132 6.89 6.28 -6.72
C VAL A 132 7.69 7.44 -7.33
N PRO A 133 7.38 7.86 -8.57
CA PRO A 133 8.07 8.98 -9.20
C PRO A 133 7.80 10.30 -8.49
N ASP A 134 8.70 11.27 -8.64
CA ASP A 134 8.70 12.51 -7.86
C ASP A 134 7.42 13.35 -8.04
N GLU A 135 6.81 13.33 -9.23
CA GLU A 135 5.54 13.99 -9.53
C GLU A 135 4.34 13.45 -8.74
N GLU A 136 4.43 12.22 -8.24
CA GLU A 136 3.40 11.57 -7.42
C GLU A 136 3.69 11.66 -5.91
N VAL A 137 4.78 12.34 -5.52
CA VAL A 137 5.13 12.59 -4.12
C VAL A 137 4.34 13.80 -3.60
N VAL A 138 3.51 13.56 -2.58
CA VAL A 138 2.68 14.59 -1.93
C VAL A 138 3.47 15.36 -0.87
N PHE A 139 4.34 14.66 -0.15
CA PHE A 139 5.22 15.24 0.87
C PHE A 139 6.45 14.37 1.06
N ARG A 140 7.61 15.00 1.28
CA ARG A 140 8.87 14.33 1.60
C ARG A 140 9.78 15.30 2.34
N ASP A 141 10.26 14.88 3.52
CA ASP A 141 11.34 15.56 4.24
C ASP A 141 12.68 14.84 4.02
N GLU A 142 13.72 15.25 4.76
CA GLU A 142 15.06 14.65 4.66
C GLU A 142 15.08 13.16 5.03
N ALA A 143 14.33 12.75 6.07
CA ALA A 143 14.27 11.35 6.48
C ALA A 143 13.54 10.49 5.43
N GLY A 144 12.45 11.03 4.85
CA GLY A 144 11.76 10.39 3.73
C GLY A 144 12.63 10.30 2.47
N ALA A 145 13.42 11.33 2.17
CA ALA A 145 14.36 11.32 1.05
C ALA A 145 15.48 10.29 1.22
N GLU A 146 16.06 10.20 2.42
CA GLU A 146 17.06 9.17 2.76
C GLU A 146 16.48 7.75 2.56
N LEU A 147 15.25 7.54 3.01
CA LEU A 147 14.55 6.27 2.88
C LEU A 147 14.38 5.86 1.41
N VAL A 148 13.89 6.77 0.56
CA VAL A 148 13.71 6.54 -0.89
C VAL A 148 15.04 6.28 -1.59
N ALA A 149 16.08 7.07 -1.29
CA ALA A 149 17.42 6.89 -1.87
C ALA A 149 18.03 5.52 -1.53
N ASN A 150 17.56 4.88 -0.46
CA ASN A 150 18.02 3.56 0.00
C ASN A 150 16.98 2.45 -0.25
N ALA A 151 16.05 2.62 -1.19
CA ALA A 151 15.02 1.63 -1.53
C ALA A 151 15.57 0.21 -1.73
N HIS A 152 16.73 0.09 -2.38
CA HIS A 152 17.43 -1.18 -2.64
C HIS A 152 17.72 -2.00 -1.38
N ARG A 153 17.82 -1.36 -0.20
CA ARG A 153 18.10 -2.04 1.08
C ARG A 153 16.91 -2.82 1.63
N PHE A 154 15.69 -2.50 1.18
CA PHE A 154 14.47 -3.23 1.55
C PHE A 154 14.18 -4.42 0.63
N VAL A 155 14.72 -4.40 -0.59
CA VAL A 155 14.42 -5.42 -1.61
C VAL A 155 15.19 -6.70 -1.32
N SER A 156 14.44 -7.80 -1.18
CA SER A 156 15.00 -9.13 -0.93
C SER A 156 14.11 -10.21 -1.52
N ARG A 157 14.64 -11.43 -1.63
CA ARG A 157 13.89 -12.60 -2.11
C ARG A 157 12.68 -12.95 -1.25
N LEU A 158 12.60 -12.45 -0.01
CA LEU A 158 11.40 -12.58 0.83
C LEU A 158 10.15 -11.98 0.16
N ALA A 159 10.32 -10.94 -0.66
CA ALA A 159 9.22 -10.33 -1.41
C ALA A 159 8.59 -11.30 -2.41
N ALA A 160 9.36 -12.20 -3.04
CA ALA A 160 8.81 -13.18 -3.98
C ALA A 160 7.74 -14.05 -3.34
N GLY A 161 8.01 -14.59 -2.15
CA GLY A 161 7.04 -15.43 -1.42
C GLY A 161 5.76 -14.68 -1.05
N ARG A 162 5.88 -13.43 -0.60
CA ARG A 162 4.71 -12.58 -0.31
C ARG A 162 3.91 -12.29 -1.57
N ILE A 163 4.57 -11.84 -2.63
CA ILE A 163 3.94 -11.50 -3.91
C ILE A 163 3.21 -12.72 -4.49
N LEU A 164 3.82 -13.91 -4.48
CA LEU A 164 3.18 -15.16 -4.89
C LEU A 164 1.92 -15.46 -4.06
N GLY A 165 1.98 -15.26 -2.75
CA GLY A 165 0.80 -15.41 -1.87
C GLY A 165 -0.35 -14.49 -2.27
N TYR A 166 -0.07 -13.20 -2.48
CA TYR A 166 -1.08 -12.24 -2.91
C TYR A 166 -1.61 -12.54 -4.32
N LEU A 167 -0.73 -12.86 -5.28
CA LEU A 167 -1.11 -13.23 -6.65
C LEU A 167 -2.07 -14.41 -6.64
N ARG A 168 -1.73 -15.49 -5.93
CA ARG A 168 -2.56 -16.70 -5.85
C ARG A 168 -3.91 -16.44 -5.19
N ALA A 169 -3.94 -15.60 -4.16
CA ALA A 169 -5.20 -15.19 -3.53
C ALA A 169 -6.10 -14.41 -4.51
N GLN A 170 -5.54 -13.46 -5.27
CA GLN A 170 -6.28 -12.70 -6.29
C GLN A 170 -6.73 -13.62 -7.45
N ARG A 171 -5.86 -14.54 -7.90
CA ARG A 171 -6.20 -15.55 -8.93
C ARG A 171 -7.33 -16.47 -8.47
N ALA A 172 -7.35 -16.90 -7.21
CA ALA A 172 -8.46 -17.69 -6.68
C ALA A 172 -9.76 -16.87 -6.57
N ALA A 173 -9.63 -15.57 -6.26
CA ALA A 173 -10.77 -14.69 -6.10
C ALA A 173 -11.43 -14.29 -7.43
N MET A 174 -10.68 -14.22 -8.54
CA MET A 174 -11.22 -13.73 -9.81
C MET A 174 -12.28 -14.66 -10.43
N THR A 175 -12.33 -15.93 -10.00
CA THR A 175 -13.30 -16.94 -10.44
C THR A 175 -14.38 -17.26 -9.41
N GLY A 176 -14.46 -16.50 -8.30
CA GLY A 176 -15.55 -16.64 -7.30
C GLY A 176 -15.42 -17.83 -6.34
N GLY A 177 -14.20 -18.21 -5.94
CA GLY A 177 -13.98 -19.29 -4.95
C GLY A 177 -14.64 -19.02 -3.58
N VAL A 178 -14.95 -20.09 -2.84
CA VAL A 178 -15.65 -20.05 -1.55
C VAL A 178 -14.97 -19.06 -0.58
N GLY A 179 -15.69 -18.03 -0.15
CA GLY A 179 -15.22 -17.01 0.80
C GLY A 179 -14.90 -15.64 0.18
N THR A 180 -15.00 -15.46 -1.14
CA THR A 180 -14.87 -14.14 -1.76
C THR A 180 -16.07 -13.25 -1.44
N HIS A 181 -15.87 -12.23 -0.59
CA HIS A 181 -16.72 -11.03 -0.56
C HIS A 181 -16.42 -10.18 -1.80
N THR A 182 -16.77 -10.68 -2.99
CA THR A 182 -16.68 -9.90 -4.22
C THR A 182 -17.93 -9.04 -4.37
N ASN A 183 -17.85 -7.86 -3.77
CA ASN A 183 -18.91 -6.84 -3.63
C ASN A 183 -19.39 -6.17 -4.95
N ARG A 184 -19.18 -6.81 -6.12
CA ARG A 184 -19.57 -6.31 -7.45
C ARG A 184 -19.99 -7.44 -8.42
N PRO A 185 -21.06 -8.19 -8.13
CA PRO A 185 -21.53 -9.32 -8.96
C PRO A 185 -21.84 -8.93 -10.41
N GLU A 186 -22.20 -7.67 -10.67
CA GLU A 186 -22.50 -7.12 -11.99
C GLU A 186 -21.32 -7.16 -12.97
N LEU A 187 -20.07 -7.02 -12.48
CA LEU A 187 -18.88 -7.06 -13.33
C LEU A 187 -18.57 -8.47 -13.81
N ALA A 188 -18.71 -9.47 -12.92
CA ALA A 188 -18.57 -10.87 -13.29
C ALA A 188 -19.69 -11.31 -14.26
N ALA A 189 -20.91 -10.79 -14.07
CA ALA A 189 -22.02 -11.06 -14.97
C ALA A 189 -21.78 -10.52 -16.40
N ARG A 190 -21.08 -9.39 -16.54
CA ARG A 190 -20.82 -8.76 -17.85
C ARG A 190 -19.64 -9.37 -18.62
N HIS A 191 -18.57 -9.75 -17.92
CA HIS A 191 -17.30 -10.15 -18.55
C HIS A 191 -16.90 -11.61 -18.29
N GLY A 192 -17.70 -12.36 -17.51
CA GLY A 192 -17.41 -13.75 -17.14
C GLY A 192 -16.43 -13.92 -15.97
N TYR A 193 -15.78 -12.84 -15.52
CA TYR A 193 -14.85 -12.84 -14.38
C TYR A 193 -14.70 -11.44 -13.76
N TYR A 194 -14.11 -11.36 -12.56
CA TYR A 194 -13.87 -10.08 -11.88
C TYR A 194 -12.62 -9.36 -12.45
N THR A 195 -12.83 -8.45 -13.41
CA THR A 195 -11.75 -7.76 -14.15
C THR A 195 -10.76 -6.98 -13.28
N LYS A 196 -11.23 -6.27 -12.22
CA LYS A 196 -10.35 -5.58 -11.25
C LYS A 196 -9.42 -6.56 -10.55
N VAL A 197 -9.97 -7.67 -10.04
CA VAL A 197 -9.22 -8.71 -9.31
C VAL A 197 -8.19 -9.38 -10.23
N ALA A 198 -8.58 -9.71 -11.46
CA ALA A 198 -7.70 -10.31 -12.45
C ALA A 198 -6.53 -9.39 -12.83
N MET A 199 -6.81 -8.09 -13.05
CA MET A 199 -5.76 -7.09 -13.30
C MET A 199 -4.79 -7.00 -12.12
N HIS A 200 -5.29 -7.02 -10.88
CA HIS A 200 -4.42 -6.98 -9.69
C HIS A 200 -3.52 -8.22 -9.59
N ALA A 201 -4.05 -9.41 -9.86
CA ALA A 201 -3.27 -10.65 -9.90
C ALA A 201 -2.12 -10.56 -10.92
N LEU A 202 -2.44 -10.12 -12.14
CA LEU A 202 -1.46 -9.97 -13.20
C LEU A 202 -0.41 -8.90 -12.88
N ARG A 203 -0.84 -7.72 -12.40
CA ARG A 203 0.05 -6.63 -11.99
C ARG A 203 1.05 -7.09 -10.94
N LEU A 204 0.60 -7.82 -9.91
CA LEU A 204 1.46 -8.38 -8.88
C LEU A 204 2.52 -9.34 -9.47
N GLY A 205 2.14 -10.17 -10.44
CA GLY A 205 3.07 -11.09 -11.11
C GLY A 205 4.14 -10.35 -11.90
N LEU A 206 3.73 -9.37 -12.72
CA LEU A 206 4.64 -8.57 -13.53
C LEU A 206 5.62 -7.75 -12.67
N GLN A 207 5.11 -7.05 -11.66
CA GLN A 207 5.93 -6.29 -10.72
C GLN A 207 6.83 -7.19 -9.86
N GLY A 208 6.35 -8.39 -9.49
CA GLY A 208 7.20 -9.36 -8.80
C GLY A 208 8.35 -9.85 -9.65
N VAL A 209 8.11 -10.11 -10.94
CA VAL A 209 9.14 -10.47 -11.90
C VAL A 209 10.16 -9.34 -12.07
N GLU A 210 9.70 -8.10 -12.22
CA GLU A 210 10.56 -6.92 -12.30
C GLU A 210 11.41 -6.78 -11.04
N LEU A 211 10.78 -6.79 -9.86
CA LEU A 211 11.47 -6.64 -8.58
C LEU A 211 12.54 -7.70 -8.36
N MET A 212 12.28 -8.95 -8.74
CA MET A 212 13.23 -10.06 -8.61
C MET A 212 14.31 -10.10 -9.70
N THR A 213 14.12 -9.36 -10.79
CA THR A 213 15.13 -9.26 -11.87
C THR A 213 16.02 -8.05 -11.67
N GLU A 214 15.42 -6.89 -11.37
CA GLU A 214 16.06 -5.57 -11.40
C GLU A 214 16.33 -5.01 -10.00
N GLY A 215 15.73 -5.58 -8.94
CA GLY A 215 15.84 -5.03 -7.59
C GLY A 215 15.09 -3.70 -7.38
N ARG A 216 14.22 -3.32 -8.32
CA ARG A 216 13.41 -2.09 -8.31
C ARG A 216 12.05 -2.30 -8.97
N LEU A 217 11.14 -1.36 -8.77
CA LEU A 217 9.88 -1.26 -9.51
C LEU A 217 9.90 -0.02 -10.40
N THR A 218 9.29 -0.13 -11.58
CA THR A 218 9.00 1.01 -12.45
C THR A 218 7.53 1.37 -12.34
N LEU A 219 7.25 2.63 -12.03
CA LEU A 219 5.90 3.17 -11.88
C LEU A 219 5.78 4.45 -12.73
N PRO A 220 4.76 4.58 -13.59
CA PRO A 220 3.72 3.57 -13.88
C PRO A 220 4.27 2.31 -14.56
N VAL A 221 3.45 1.25 -14.63
CA VAL A 221 3.85 0.00 -15.31
C VAL A 221 4.17 0.30 -16.79
N PRO A 222 5.33 -0.15 -17.32
CA PRO A 222 5.75 0.16 -18.69
C PRO A 222 4.70 -0.18 -19.77
N ASP A 223 4.68 0.58 -20.87
CA ASP A 223 3.55 0.65 -21.80
C ASP A 223 3.04 -0.69 -22.35
N GLU A 224 3.91 -1.65 -22.68
CA GLU A 224 3.48 -2.95 -23.20
C GLU A 224 2.60 -3.68 -22.18
N ASP A 225 3.09 -3.81 -20.95
CA ASP A 225 2.38 -4.46 -19.85
C ASP A 225 1.25 -3.59 -19.30
N GLY A 226 1.46 -2.28 -19.22
CA GLY A 226 0.48 -1.30 -18.77
C GLY A 226 -0.75 -1.26 -19.67
N ALA A 227 -0.57 -1.27 -20.99
CA ALA A 227 -1.67 -1.33 -21.96
C ALA A 227 -2.47 -2.62 -21.80
N TYR A 228 -1.80 -3.76 -21.60
CA TYR A 228 -2.48 -5.03 -21.36
C TYR A 228 -3.27 -5.01 -20.04
N LEU A 229 -2.69 -4.51 -18.94
CA LEU A 229 -3.38 -4.37 -17.66
C LEU A 229 -4.64 -3.50 -17.78
N ARG A 230 -4.57 -2.40 -18.54
CA ARG A 230 -5.74 -1.54 -18.83
C ARG A 230 -6.80 -2.28 -19.66
N ALA A 231 -6.40 -3.07 -20.66
CA ALA A 231 -7.33 -3.89 -21.45
C ALA A 231 -8.03 -4.96 -20.60
N VAL A 232 -7.30 -5.64 -19.72
CA VAL A 232 -7.87 -6.57 -18.73
C VAL A 232 -8.86 -5.85 -17.81
N ARG A 233 -8.50 -4.67 -17.31
CA ARG A 233 -9.37 -3.88 -16.42
C ARG A 233 -10.67 -3.45 -17.09
N ARG A 234 -10.64 -3.15 -18.40
CA ARG A 234 -11.83 -2.85 -19.23
C ARG A 234 -12.62 -4.08 -19.66
N GLY A 235 -12.11 -5.29 -19.40
CA GLY A 235 -12.75 -6.55 -19.79
C GLY A 235 -12.68 -6.85 -21.29
N GLU A 236 -11.66 -6.31 -21.97
CA GLU A 236 -11.40 -6.49 -23.40
C GLU A 236 -10.64 -7.78 -23.71
N VAL A 237 -10.10 -8.44 -22.69
CA VAL A 237 -9.30 -9.66 -22.79
C VAL A 237 -10.11 -10.84 -22.26
N ALA A 238 -10.11 -11.95 -22.99
CA ALA A 238 -10.78 -13.17 -22.56
C ALA A 238 -10.12 -13.74 -21.30
N GLN A 239 -10.94 -14.31 -20.41
CA GLN A 239 -10.46 -14.83 -19.12
C GLN A 239 -9.31 -15.83 -19.27
N ALA A 240 -9.37 -16.71 -20.27
CA ALA A 240 -8.35 -17.72 -20.52
C ALA A 240 -6.97 -17.10 -20.81
N ASP A 241 -6.93 -16.01 -21.59
CA ASP A 241 -5.69 -15.32 -21.93
C ASP A 241 -5.12 -14.56 -20.72
N VAL A 242 -5.98 -14.02 -19.85
CA VAL A 242 -5.54 -13.39 -18.59
C VAL A 242 -4.94 -14.45 -17.66
N LEU A 243 -5.58 -15.61 -17.53
CA LEU A 243 -5.09 -16.71 -16.71
C LEU A 243 -3.75 -17.25 -17.22
N ASP A 244 -3.61 -17.48 -18.52
CA ASP A 244 -2.33 -17.90 -19.11
C ASP A 244 -1.20 -16.91 -18.81
N ARG A 245 -1.46 -15.60 -18.91
CA ARG A 245 -0.44 -14.58 -18.59
C ARG A 245 -0.12 -14.51 -17.09
N ILE A 246 -1.11 -14.69 -16.21
CA ILE A 246 -0.89 -14.83 -14.76
C ILE A 246 -0.03 -16.07 -14.47
N ASP A 247 -0.35 -17.22 -15.07
CA ASP A 247 0.36 -18.48 -14.84
C ASP A 247 1.83 -18.39 -15.32
N ARG A 248 2.08 -17.72 -16.45
CA ARG A 248 3.44 -17.40 -16.93
C ARG A 248 4.19 -16.49 -15.98
N ALA A 249 3.56 -15.42 -15.49
CA ALA A 249 4.18 -14.50 -14.53
C ALA A 249 4.49 -15.20 -13.20
N GLU A 250 3.57 -16.04 -12.71
CA GLU A 250 3.77 -16.85 -11.52
C GLU A 250 4.95 -17.82 -11.69
N ALA A 251 4.99 -18.59 -12.80
CA ALA A 251 6.07 -19.53 -13.07
C ALA A 251 7.43 -18.83 -13.15
N ARG A 252 7.49 -17.65 -13.80
CA ARG A 252 8.71 -16.84 -13.88
C ARG A 252 9.13 -16.33 -12.50
N LEU A 253 8.20 -15.85 -11.68
CA LEU A 253 8.49 -15.40 -10.32
C LEU A 253 8.99 -16.55 -9.42
N VAL A 254 8.42 -17.75 -9.54
CA VAL A 254 8.91 -18.96 -8.85
C VAL A 254 10.34 -19.27 -9.26
N ALA A 255 10.64 -19.27 -10.57
CA ALA A 255 12.00 -19.51 -11.06
C ALA A 255 12.99 -18.45 -10.55
N LEU A 256 12.62 -17.18 -10.56
CA LEU A 256 13.45 -16.06 -10.09
C LEU A 256 13.70 -16.10 -8.58
N SER A 257 12.78 -16.64 -7.77
CA SER A 257 12.92 -16.70 -6.31
C SER A 257 14.13 -17.50 -5.83
N THR A 258 14.70 -18.33 -6.70
CA THR A 258 15.89 -19.15 -6.42
C THR A 258 17.20 -18.52 -6.93
N ARG A 259 17.12 -17.47 -7.75
CA ARG A 259 18.30 -16.82 -8.37
C ARG A 259 18.97 -15.83 -7.42
N THR A 260 20.20 -15.42 -7.77
CA THR A 260 21.11 -14.62 -6.91
C THR A 260 21.12 -13.12 -7.22
N THR A 261 20.28 -12.62 -8.14
CA THR A 261 20.30 -11.20 -8.56
C THR A 261 19.85 -10.24 -7.46
N VAL A 262 18.94 -10.70 -6.60
CA VAL A 262 18.42 -9.96 -5.44
C VAL A 262 18.91 -10.64 -4.15
N PRO A 263 19.30 -9.87 -3.10
CA PRO A 263 19.74 -10.43 -1.82
C PRO A 263 18.71 -11.37 -1.19
N ALA A 264 19.19 -12.38 -0.46
CA ALA A 264 18.33 -13.31 0.25
C ALA A 264 17.49 -12.63 1.34
N GLU A 265 18.10 -11.69 2.07
CA GLU A 265 17.52 -10.92 3.16
C GLU A 265 17.70 -9.43 2.89
N PRO A 266 16.81 -8.57 3.41
CA PRO A 266 17.02 -7.12 3.35
C PRO A 266 18.10 -6.69 4.35
N ASP A 267 18.59 -5.47 4.20
CA ASP A 267 19.59 -4.88 5.11
C ASP A 267 18.92 -4.41 6.41
N ARG A 268 18.59 -5.37 7.27
CA ARG A 268 17.95 -5.10 8.57
C ARG A 268 18.77 -4.21 9.48
N ARG A 269 20.10 -4.27 9.37
CA ARG A 269 21.00 -3.44 10.17
C ARG A 269 20.84 -1.98 9.78
N TRP A 270 20.91 -1.67 8.50
CA TRP A 270 20.71 -0.30 8.04
C TRP A 270 19.30 0.22 8.38
N VAL A 271 18.27 -0.62 8.25
CA VAL A 271 16.88 -0.24 8.60
C VAL A 271 16.75 0.07 10.09
N ASP A 272 17.37 -0.71 10.97
CA ASP A 272 17.38 -0.47 12.41
C ASP A 272 18.12 0.82 12.77
N GLU A 273 19.32 1.02 12.19
CA GLU A 273 20.09 2.24 12.35
C GLU A 273 19.30 3.46 11.82
N TRP A 274 18.53 3.31 10.72
CA TRP A 274 17.73 4.38 10.12
C TRP A 274 16.55 4.76 11.00
N LEU A 275 15.84 3.77 11.53
CA LEU A 275 14.78 3.99 12.51
C LEU A 275 15.33 4.72 13.72
N HIS A 276 16.46 4.27 14.27
CA HIS A 276 17.05 4.88 15.46
C HIS A 276 17.43 6.35 15.24
N ARG A 277 18.26 6.64 14.23
CA ARG A 277 18.75 8.00 13.98
C ARG A 277 17.62 8.96 13.60
N SER A 278 16.65 8.50 12.81
CA SER A 278 15.50 9.31 12.40
C SER A 278 14.61 9.67 13.59
N HIS A 279 14.35 8.72 14.50
CA HIS A 279 13.57 8.99 15.71
C HIS A 279 14.28 9.96 16.66
N VAL A 280 15.58 9.76 16.92
CA VAL A 280 16.35 10.68 17.77
C VAL A 280 16.32 12.10 17.21
N ALA A 281 16.59 12.26 15.90
CA ALA A 281 16.54 13.56 15.23
C ALA A 281 15.13 14.18 15.24
N TYR A 282 14.08 13.38 15.12
CA TYR A 282 12.70 13.86 15.25
C TYR A 282 12.41 14.35 16.68
N TRP A 283 12.77 13.57 17.69
CA TRP A 283 12.51 13.93 19.10
C TRP A 283 13.29 15.17 19.53
N ASP A 284 14.51 15.36 19.06
CA ASP A 284 15.30 16.56 19.37
C ASP A 284 14.69 17.83 18.74
N ARG A 285 13.99 17.72 17.62
CA ARG A 285 13.27 18.85 16.98
C ARG A 285 11.93 19.17 17.63
N THR A 286 11.29 18.20 18.27
CA THR A 286 9.96 18.34 18.87
C THR A 286 9.99 18.57 20.38
N ARG A 287 11.17 18.77 20.96
CA ARG A 287 11.37 19.12 22.37
C ARG A 287 11.06 20.59 22.64
#